data_AF-A0A941UPP5-F1
#
_entry.id   AF-A0A941UPP5-F1
#
_cell.length_a   1.000
_cell.length_b   1.000
_cell.length_c   1.000
_cell.angle_alpha   90.00
_cell.angle_beta   90.00
_cell.angle_gamma   90.00
#
_symmetry.space_group_name_H-M   'P 1'
#
loop_
_entity.id
_entity.type
_entity.pdbx_description
1 polymer ?
#
loop_
_entity_poly.entity_id
_entity_poly.type
_entity_poly.pdbx_seq_one_letter_code
_entity_poly.pdbx_strand_id
1 'polypeptide(L)'
;MPDIARLLPADASNPARVSINEPFDRAWRRVGLALDRGGFTVEDRDRARGLYFVRYLDPEIEQKQRDNQGFLSRIFGRDAKVEAQQFRVLVAAVGERTVVTVQDREGKPDSSPTSGKILAQINDQLR
;
A
#
# COMPACT_ATOMS: atom_id res chain seq x y z
N MET A 1 -8.70 -14.68 20.11
CA MET A 1 -9.39 -14.76 18.80
C MET A 1 -8.32 -15.01 17.75
N PRO A 2 -8.51 -15.89 16.75
CA PRO A 2 -7.50 -16.11 15.73
C PRO A 2 -7.26 -14.81 14.92
N ASP A 3 -6.00 -14.50 14.63
CA ASP A 3 -5.64 -13.34 13.83
C ASP A 3 -6.22 -13.47 12.41
N ILE A 4 -7.05 -12.50 12.02
CA ILE A 4 -7.73 -12.47 10.71
C ILE A 4 -6.71 -12.23 9.58
N ALA A 5 -5.65 -11.46 9.87
CA ALA A 5 -4.59 -11.14 8.92
C ALA A 5 -3.20 -11.26 9.57
N ARG A 6 -2.20 -11.58 8.75
CA ARG A 6 -0.78 -11.63 9.15
C ARG A 6 0.11 -11.11 8.04
N LEU A 7 0.98 -10.17 8.38
CA LEU A 7 2.10 -9.75 7.53
C LEU A 7 3.16 -10.85 7.48
N LEU A 8 3.54 -11.25 6.27
CA LEU A 8 4.62 -12.18 5.99
C LEU A 8 5.74 -11.40 5.28
N PRO A 9 6.98 -11.44 5.79
CA PRO A 9 8.11 -10.79 5.14
C PRO A 9 8.42 -11.46 3.78
N ALA A 10 9.20 -10.77 2.95
CA ALA A 10 9.71 -11.35 1.72
C ALA A 10 10.57 -12.59 2.05
N ASP A 11 10.45 -13.62 1.22
CA ASP A 11 11.23 -14.87 1.30
C ASP A 11 11.88 -15.16 -0.06
N ALA A 12 12.63 -16.27 -0.15
CA ALA A 12 13.38 -16.63 -1.35
C ALA A 12 12.52 -16.81 -2.62
N SER A 13 11.20 -17.01 -2.47
CA SER A 13 10.31 -17.29 -3.60
C SER A 13 9.19 -16.27 -3.75
N ASN A 14 8.93 -15.45 -2.72
CA ASN A 14 7.76 -14.59 -2.69
C ASN A 14 8.08 -13.21 -2.10
N PRO A 15 7.50 -12.13 -2.65
CA PRO A 15 7.61 -10.81 -2.06
C PRO A 15 6.87 -10.75 -0.71
N ALA A 16 7.11 -9.67 0.03
CA ALA A 16 6.36 -9.36 1.25
C ALA A 16 4.86 -9.28 0.94
N ARG A 17 4.04 -9.80 1.86
CA ARG A 17 2.61 -9.98 1.62
C ARG A 17 1.80 -10.03 2.89
N VAL A 18 0.53 -9.63 2.84
CA VAL A 18 -0.43 -9.86 3.94
C VAL A 18 -1.27 -11.08 3.59
N SER A 19 -1.29 -12.08 4.47
CA SER A 19 -2.17 -13.24 4.37
C SER A 19 -3.41 -12.99 5.21
N ILE A 20 -4.60 -13.12 4.63
CA ILE A 20 -5.90 -12.94 5.27
C ILE A 20 -6.60 -14.29 5.30
N ASN A 21 -7.00 -14.74 6.49
CA ASN A 21 -7.71 -15.99 6.73
C ASN A 21 -9.20 -15.89 6.36
N GLU A 22 -9.49 -15.32 5.20
CA GLU A 22 -10.84 -15.18 4.67
C GLU A 22 -10.88 -15.35 3.14
N PRO A 23 -12.03 -15.78 2.60
CA PRO A 23 -12.28 -15.79 1.16
C PRO A 23 -12.17 -14.38 0.55
N PHE A 24 -11.88 -14.37 -0.75
CA PHE A 24 -11.66 -13.15 -1.54
C PHE A 24 -12.74 -12.08 -1.32
N ASP A 25 -14.02 -12.45 -1.34
CA ASP A 25 -15.10 -11.47 -1.26
C ASP A 25 -15.11 -10.68 0.05
N ARG A 26 -14.77 -11.33 1.17
CA ARG A 26 -14.67 -10.70 2.49
C ARG A 26 -13.37 -9.92 2.61
N ALA A 27 -12.25 -10.53 2.24
CA ALA A 27 -10.93 -9.89 2.25
C ALA A 27 -10.92 -8.62 1.40
N TRP A 28 -11.52 -8.64 0.21
CA TRP A 28 -11.65 -7.47 -0.68
C TRP A 28 -12.29 -6.27 0.03
N ARG A 29 -13.41 -6.50 0.73
CA ARG A 29 -14.12 -5.44 1.45
C ARG A 29 -13.28 -4.90 2.60
N ARG A 30 -12.60 -5.77 3.34
CA ARG A 30 -11.73 -5.37 4.45
C ARG A 30 -10.51 -4.58 3.97
N VAL A 31 -9.86 -5.00 2.88
CA VAL A 31 -8.75 -4.27 2.27
C VAL A 31 -9.19 -2.88 1.82
N GLY A 32 -10.35 -2.75 1.20
CA GLY A 32 -10.89 -1.43 0.83
C GLY A 32 -11.06 -0.48 2.02
N LEU A 33 -11.57 -0.99 3.15
CA LEU A 33 -11.69 -0.22 4.40
C LEU A 33 -10.32 0.07 5.05
N ALA A 34 -9.39 -0.86 4.97
CA ALA A 34 -8.04 -0.69 5.48
C ALA A 34 -7.29 0.41 4.73
N LEU A 35 -7.47 0.48 3.41
CA LEU A 35 -6.91 1.56 2.57
C LEU A 35 -7.52 2.91 2.93
N ASP A 36 -8.84 3.00 3.10
CA ASP A 36 -9.52 4.24 3.49
C ASP A 36 -9.02 4.76 4.86
N ARG A 37 -8.94 3.88 5.87
CA ARG A 37 -8.45 4.23 7.21
C ARG A 37 -6.94 4.50 7.26
N GLY A 38 -6.19 3.90 6.34
CA GLY A 38 -4.76 4.09 6.21
C GLY A 38 -4.35 5.40 5.52
N GLY A 39 -5.29 6.30 5.21
CA GLY A 39 -4.95 7.55 4.52
C GLY A 39 -4.46 7.33 3.08
N PHE A 40 -4.76 6.18 2.49
CA PHE A 40 -4.52 5.94 1.07
C PHE A 40 -5.60 6.62 0.25
N THR A 41 -5.20 7.30 -0.82
CA THR A 41 -6.19 7.76 -1.80
C THR A 41 -6.41 6.65 -2.82
N VAL A 42 -7.59 6.05 -2.83
CA VAL A 42 -7.95 5.04 -3.84
C VAL A 42 -8.40 5.75 -5.12
N GLU A 43 -7.61 5.65 -6.18
CA GLU A 43 -7.92 6.23 -7.49
C GLU A 43 -8.92 5.36 -8.26
N ASP A 44 -8.74 4.04 -8.24
CA ASP A 44 -9.58 3.10 -8.97
C ASP A 44 -9.58 1.70 -8.31
N ARG A 45 -10.58 0.88 -8.65
CA ARG A 45 -10.80 -0.46 -8.11
C ARG A 45 -11.30 -1.39 -9.20
N ASP A 46 -10.48 -2.38 -9.54
CA ASP A 46 -10.87 -3.49 -10.41
C ASP A 46 -11.00 -4.76 -9.57
N ARG A 47 -12.22 -5.06 -9.13
CA ARG A 47 -12.51 -6.27 -8.36
C ARG A 47 -12.28 -7.54 -9.17
N ALA A 48 -12.56 -7.53 -10.47
CA ALA A 48 -12.43 -8.72 -11.31
C ALA A 48 -10.96 -9.15 -11.41
N ARG A 49 -10.03 -8.19 -11.44
CA ARG A 49 -8.59 -8.44 -11.44
C ARG A 49 -7.95 -8.43 -10.05
N GLY A 50 -8.72 -8.10 -9.02
CA GLY A 50 -8.21 -8.01 -7.65
C GLY A 50 -7.29 -6.81 -7.42
N LEU A 51 -7.48 -5.68 -8.13
CA LEU A 51 -6.58 -4.53 -8.06
C LEU A 51 -7.23 -3.30 -7.42
N TYR A 52 -6.54 -2.71 -6.46
CA TYR A 52 -6.75 -1.33 -6.03
C TYR A 52 -5.61 -0.46 -6.56
N PHE A 53 -5.95 0.65 -7.21
CA PHE A 53 -4.99 1.67 -7.62
C PHE A 53 -4.99 2.74 -6.53
N VAL A 54 -3.85 2.94 -5.88
CA VAL A 54 -3.76 3.82 -4.72
C VAL A 54 -2.63 4.82 -4.88
N ARG A 55 -2.85 6.05 -4.40
CA ARG A 55 -1.76 6.98 -4.11
C ARG A 55 -1.39 6.87 -2.65
N TYR A 56 -0.09 6.80 -2.39
CA TYR A 56 0.48 6.81 -1.07
C TYR A 56 1.57 7.87 -0.99
N LEU A 57 1.48 8.70 0.03
CA LEU A 57 2.50 9.68 0.38
C LEU A 57 3.13 9.23 1.69
N ASP A 58 4.34 8.71 1.62
CA ASP A 58 5.07 8.29 2.83
C ASP A 58 5.38 9.54 3.67
N PRO A 59 4.85 9.65 4.91
CA PRO A 59 5.00 10.85 5.74
C PRO A 59 6.45 11.24 6.00
N GLU A 60 7.36 10.25 6.09
CA GLU A 60 8.78 10.51 6.30
C GLU A 60 9.44 11.09 5.04
N ILE A 61 9.04 10.61 3.86
CA ILE A 61 9.52 11.13 2.58
C ILE A 61 8.92 12.52 2.34
N GLU A 62 7.65 12.70 2.67
CA GLU A 62 6.98 13.99 2.60
C GLU A 62 7.67 15.04 3.46
N GLN A 63 7.96 14.71 4.73
CA GLN A 63 8.63 15.64 5.63
C GLN A 63 10.03 16.01 5.12
N LYS A 64 10.84 15.02 4.71
CA LYS A 64 12.17 15.28 4.12
C LYS A 64 12.10 16.15 2.87
N GLN A 65 11.12 15.91 1.99
CA GLN A 65 10.94 16.71 0.78
C GLN A 65 10.46 18.13 1.10
N ARG A 66 9.53 18.30 2.05
CA ARG A 66 9.07 19.62 2.52
C ARG A 66 10.22 20.41 3.16
N ASP A 67 11.04 19.78 3.99
CA ASP A 67 12.19 20.43 4.64
C ASP A 67 13.22 20.91 3.60
N ASN A 68 13.57 20.06 2.63
CA ASN A 68 14.47 20.41 1.53
C ASN A 68 13.89 21.53 0.64
N GLN A 69 12.58 21.48 0.35
CA GLN A 69 11.91 22.53 -0.41
C GLN A 69 11.85 23.85 0.36
N GLY A 70 11.63 23.84 1.68
CA GLY A 70 11.62 25.06 2.50
C GLY A 70 12.99 25.76 2.52
N PHE A 71 14.08 24.99 2.47
CA PHE A 71 15.44 25.52 2.34
C PHE A 71 15.70 26.12 0.94
N LEU A 72 15.30 25.42 -0.14
CA LEU A 72 15.52 25.87 -1.52
C LEU A 72 14.57 27.00 -1.97
N SER A 73 13.34 27.03 -1.47
CA SER A 73 12.34 28.06 -1.82
C SER A 73 12.73 29.43 -1.29
N ARG A 74 13.48 29.50 -0.17
CA ARG A 74 14.11 30.75 0.31
C ARG A 74 15.15 31.31 -0.67
N ILE A 75 15.70 30.48 -1.55
CA ILE A 75 16.77 30.86 -2.49
C ILE A 75 16.22 31.03 -3.91
N PHE A 76 15.18 30.29 -4.32
CA PHE A 76 14.71 30.22 -5.71
C PHE A 76 13.21 30.47 -5.94
N GLY A 77 12.45 30.92 -4.94
CA GLY A 77 11.15 31.58 -5.15
C GLY A 77 10.05 30.74 -5.82
N ARG A 78 9.98 29.42 -5.57
CA ARG A 78 8.86 28.59 -6.02
C ARG A 78 8.65 27.36 -5.14
N ASP A 79 7.48 27.24 -4.52
CA ASP A 79 7.08 26.05 -3.78
C ASP A 79 6.83 24.89 -4.76
N ALA A 80 7.55 23.78 -4.58
CA ALA A 80 7.23 22.53 -5.27
C ALA A 80 6.14 21.78 -4.49
N LYS A 81 5.26 21.05 -5.18
CA LYS A 81 4.25 20.22 -4.51
C LYS A 81 4.84 18.83 -4.32
N VAL A 82 4.83 18.30 -3.10
CA VAL A 82 5.21 16.89 -2.87
C VAL A 82 4.11 16.01 -3.46
N GLU A 83 4.46 15.17 -4.44
CA GLU A 83 3.50 14.30 -5.11
C GLU A 83 3.44 12.92 -4.46
N ALA A 84 2.22 12.48 -4.14
CA ALA A 84 1.97 11.10 -3.71
C ALA A 84 2.28 10.13 -4.85
N GLN A 85 2.98 9.05 -4.54
CA GLN A 85 3.35 8.02 -5.51
C GLN A 85 2.19 7.04 -5.73
N GLN A 86 2.07 6.53 -6.96
CA GLN A 86 1.01 5.59 -7.33
C GLN A 86 1.51 4.15 -7.21
N PHE A 87 0.70 3.31 -6.58
CA PHE A 87 0.92 1.89 -6.38
C PHE A 87 -0.32 1.09 -6.78
N ARG A 88 -0.13 -0.21 -6.98
CA ARG A 88 -1.22 -1.17 -7.17
C ARG A 88 -1.20 -2.17 -6.03
N VAL A 89 -2.31 -2.30 -5.31
CA VAL A 89 -2.49 -3.31 -4.27
C VAL A 89 -3.26 -4.47 -4.90
N LEU A 90 -2.57 -5.60 -5.06
CA LEU A 90 -3.15 -6.83 -5.61
C LEU A 90 -3.69 -7.68 -4.47
N VAL A 91 -4.93 -8.11 -4.60
CA VAL A 91 -5.66 -8.99 -3.68
C VAL A 91 -6.02 -10.26 -4.46
N ALA A 92 -5.44 -11.40 -4.08
CA ALA A 92 -5.60 -12.66 -4.81
C ALA A 92 -6.02 -13.80 -3.88
N ALA A 93 -6.97 -14.62 -4.33
CA ALA A 93 -7.35 -15.84 -3.61
C ALA A 93 -6.24 -16.90 -3.73
N VAL A 94 -5.91 -17.55 -2.63
CA VAL A 94 -4.97 -18.67 -2.55
C VAL A 94 -5.58 -19.75 -1.66
N GLY A 95 -6.26 -20.71 -2.28
CA GLY A 95 -7.07 -21.70 -1.58
C GLY A 95 -8.22 -21.04 -0.80
N GLU A 96 -8.30 -21.29 0.50
CA GLU A 96 -9.30 -20.69 1.39
C GLU A 96 -8.90 -19.31 1.97
N ARG A 97 -7.69 -18.84 1.63
CA ARG A 97 -7.13 -17.58 2.12
C ARG A 97 -7.04 -16.56 1.00
N THR A 98 -6.80 -15.32 1.36
CA THR A 98 -6.52 -14.23 0.43
C THR A 98 -5.16 -13.65 0.74
N VAL A 99 -4.36 -13.39 -0.30
CA VAL A 99 -3.04 -12.78 -0.19
C VAL A 99 -3.09 -11.38 -0.79
N VAL A 100 -2.46 -10.43 -0.10
CA VAL A 100 -2.32 -9.04 -0.54
C VAL A 100 -0.84 -8.75 -0.80
N THR A 101 -0.52 -8.25 -1.99
CA THR A 101 0.82 -7.79 -2.39
C THR A 101 0.76 -6.37 -2.95
N VAL A 102 1.91 -5.72 -3.03
CA VAL A 102 2.05 -4.39 -3.63
C VAL A 102 2.89 -4.48 -4.89
N GLN A 103 2.44 -3.76 -5.91
CA GLN A 103 3.10 -3.58 -7.18
C GLN A 103 3.31 -2.09 -7.43
N ASP A 104 4.29 -1.79 -8.27
CA ASP A 104 4.48 -0.43 -8.79
C ASP A 104 3.34 -0.04 -9.75
N ARG A 105 3.38 1.21 -10.23
CA ARG A 105 2.41 1.73 -11.21
C ARG A 105 2.39 0.96 -12.54
N GLU A 106 3.45 0.22 -12.86
CA GLU A 106 3.59 -0.59 -14.08
C GLU A 106 3.02 -2.01 -13.88
N GLY A 107 2.78 -2.43 -12.63
CA GLY A 107 2.29 -3.75 -12.27
C GLY A 107 3.40 -4.76 -11.95
N LYS A 108 4.65 -4.31 -11.79
CA LYS A 108 5.75 -5.17 -11.35
C LYS A 108 5.73 -5.27 -9.83
N PRO A 109 6.14 -6.42 -9.25
CA PRO A 109 6.27 -6.55 -7.80
C PRO A 109 7.15 -5.43 -7.22
N ASP A 110 6.68 -4.77 -6.16
CA ASP A 110 7.41 -3.70 -5.51
C ASP A 110 8.02 -4.18 -4.18
N SER A 111 9.35 -4.16 -4.09
CA SER A 111 10.13 -4.50 -2.90
C SER A 111 10.74 -3.28 -2.20
N SER A 112 10.25 -2.07 -2.50
CA SER A 112 10.70 -0.84 -1.87
C SER A 112 10.38 -0.81 -0.36
N PRO A 113 11.09 0.00 0.44
CA PRO A 113 10.70 0.24 1.84
C PRO A 113 9.26 0.75 1.97
N THR A 114 8.82 1.54 0.99
CA THR A 114 7.45 2.06 0.91
C THR A 114 6.43 0.93 0.81
N SER A 115 6.65 -0.07 -0.05
CA SER A 115 5.71 -1.20 -0.18
C SER A 115 5.58 -1.99 1.12
N GLY A 116 6.67 -2.15 1.86
CA GLY A 116 6.68 -2.72 3.21
C GLY A 116 5.81 -1.92 4.20
N LYS A 117 5.93 -0.58 4.19
CA LYS A 117 5.07 0.31 5.01
C LYS A 117 3.59 0.19 4.62
N ILE A 118 3.29 0.15 3.32
CA ILE A 118 1.92 -0.03 2.82
C ILE A 118 1.31 -1.34 3.35
N LEU A 119 2.03 -2.45 3.22
CA LEU A 119 1.57 -3.75 3.70
C LEU A 119 1.40 -3.80 5.22
N ALA A 120 2.33 -3.20 5.97
CA ALA A 120 2.23 -3.10 7.43
C ALA A 120 0.98 -2.30 7.85
N GLN A 121 0.75 -1.17 7.19
CA GLN A 121 -0.40 -0.33 7.48
C GLN A 121 -1.73 -1.02 7.13
N ILE A 122 -1.82 -1.69 5.98
CA ILE A 122 -2.99 -2.51 5.64
C ILE A 122 -3.20 -3.57 6.72
N ASN A 123 -2.16 -4.31 7.10
CA ASN A 123 -2.25 -5.34 8.13
C ASN A 123 -2.77 -4.80 9.47
N ASP A 124 -2.29 -3.63 9.90
CA ASP A 124 -2.71 -3.03 11.16
C ASP A 124 -4.18 -2.59 11.14
N GLN A 125 -4.70 -2.15 10.00
CA GLN A 125 -6.11 -1.77 9.84
C GLN A 125 -7.07 -2.96 9.66
N LEU A 126 -6.54 -4.18 9.47
CA LEU A 126 -7.33 -5.42 9.35
C LEU A 126 -7.59 -6.11 10.69
N ARG A 127 -6.96 -5.63 11.77
CA ARG A 127 -7.11 -6.15 13.13
C ARG A 127 -8.46 -5.80 13.76
#